data_AF-A0ABD6EXN6-F1
#
_entry.id   AF-A0ABD6EXN6-F1
#
_cell.length_a   1.000
_cell.length_b   1.000
_cell.length_c   1.000
_cell.angle_alpha   90.00
_cell.angle_beta   90.00
_cell.angle_gamma   90.00
#
_symmetry.space_group_name_H-M   'P 1'
#
loop_
_entity.id
_entity.type
_entity.pdbx_description
1 polymer ?
#
loop_
_entity_poly.entity_id
_entity_poly.type
_entity_poly.pdbx_seq_one_letter_code
_entity_poly.pdbx_strand_id
1 'polypeptide(L)'
;MLRLSSNMYPSTNNGTQTSQPPQQFSPAAAPPDMRSPPVMSPTQAAIVPNPQQAGPSPINSSTASNGTPIHRSVDLQSNGAQMGAQQHMRVVPQSTTPFYGHEPNIAGSVQSDMCLVGCYFAVIDYEKMLLDRFDVQDITAVIRMHGGDIDFGPRAYSNERVTHVICESLRSPQVQQALKERKRCITMYWLNDTMAKKRFEAPWRAFHLPTFWTDNQRPALGKLIAINGFDPSECAGVKMMISAIGARFTPHITKQNNFLVSKSCEGRKVEKCRELGITIVNYTWLVELYLGLKSTLVDNDASYYPLPGNVFEVNTPPCNLELYSESCKTLMGEDMD
;
A
#
# COMPACT_ATOMS: atom_id res chain seq x y z
N MET A 1 -12.17 -5.62 -7.63
CA MET A 1 -11.39 -5.73 -6.37
C MET A 1 -11.35 -7.19 -6.01
N LEU A 2 -10.16 -7.71 -5.71
CA LEU A 2 -9.95 -9.13 -5.41
C LEU A 2 -10.59 -9.49 -4.08
N ARG A 3 -11.19 -10.67 -3.99
CA ARG A 3 -11.60 -11.25 -2.71
C ARG A 3 -10.34 -11.67 -1.96
N LEU A 4 -10.30 -11.35 -0.66
CA LEU A 4 -9.37 -11.96 0.29
C LEU A 4 -10.16 -12.93 1.15
N SER A 5 -9.48 -13.90 1.75
CA SER A 5 -10.10 -14.83 2.69
C SER A 5 -10.82 -14.11 3.84
N SER A 6 -11.88 -14.70 4.37
CA SER A 6 -12.63 -14.19 5.54
C SER A 6 -11.76 -14.10 6.82
N ASN A 7 -10.54 -14.63 6.79
CA ASN A 7 -9.54 -14.46 7.85
C ASN A 7 -8.80 -13.12 7.75
N MET A 8 -8.68 -12.55 6.53
CA MET A 8 -8.19 -11.18 6.30
C MET A 8 -9.25 -10.11 6.62
N TYR A 9 -10.53 -10.43 6.39
CA TYR A 9 -11.67 -9.55 6.68
C TYR A 9 -12.53 -10.11 7.84
N PRO A 10 -12.29 -9.74 9.11
CA PRO A 10 -13.10 -10.23 10.23
C PRO A 10 -14.56 -9.81 10.07
N SER A 11 -15.43 -10.80 9.82
CA SER A 11 -16.84 -10.61 9.47
C SER A 11 -17.62 -9.78 10.49
N THR A 12 -18.21 -8.67 10.04
CA THR A 12 -19.17 -7.88 10.82
C THR A 12 -20.52 -8.57 10.84
N ASN A 13 -20.64 -9.62 11.66
CA ASN A 13 -21.87 -10.41 11.77
C ASN A 13 -22.93 -9.69 12.63
N ASN A 14 -23.62 -8.72 12.03
CA ASN A 14 -24.82 -8.10 12.61
C ASN A 14 -26.01 -9.06 12.46
N GLY A 15 -26.35 -9.79 13.53
CA GLY A 15 -27.39 -10.81 13.45
C GLY A 15 -27.83 -11.36 14.82
N THR A 16 -28.43 -10.53 15.67
CA THR A 16 -29.19 -11.03 16.82
C THR A 16 -30.52 -11.62 16.36
N GLN A 17 -30.65 -12.95 16.40
CA GLN A 17 -31.96 -13.62 16.44
C GLN A 17 -31.92 -14.78 17.43
N THR A 18 -32.96 -14.83 18.27
CA THR A 18 -33.21 -15.87 19.27
C THR A 18 -34.34 -16.80 18.81
N SER A 19 -34.49 -17.91 19.54
CA SER A 19 -35.67 -18.79 19.62
C SER A 19 -35.85 -19.97 18.65
N GLN A 20 -35.71 -21.16 19.25
CA GLN A 20 -36.60 -22.34 19.18
C GLN A 20 -36.61 -23.29 17.94
N PRO A 21 -36.96 -24.59 18.17
CA PRO A 21 -36.85 -25.66 17.16
C PRO A 21 -38.08 -25.76 16.24
N PRO A 22 -37.99 -26.48 15.09
CA PRO A 22 -38.99 -26.42 14.03
C PRO A 22 -40.21 -27.33 14.26
N GLN A 23 -41.33 -26.93 13.66
CA GLN A 23 -42.44 -27.84 13.29
C GLN A 23 -42.54 -27.96 11.76
N GLN A 24 -43.03 -29.11 11.30
CA GLN A 24 -43.28 -29.41 9.89
C GLN A 24 -44.64 -28.87 9.44
N PHE A 25 -44.76 -28.44 8.18
CA PHE A 25 -45.91 -28.78 7.31
C PHE A 25 -45.57 -28.53 5.83
N SER A 26 -46.42 -29.03 4.92
CA SER A 26 -46.11 -29.31 3.51
C SER A 26 -46.54 -28.18 2.53
N PRO A 27 -46.10 -28.19 1.24
CA PRO A 27 -45.99 -26.97 0.42
C PRO A 27 -47.15 -26.74 -0.58
N ALA A 28 -47.22 -25.53 -1.14
CA ALA A 28 -48.03 -25.22 -2.33
C ALA A 28 -47.50 -24.04 -3.18
N ALA A 29 -47.48 -24.25 -4.50
CA ALA A 29 -47.65 -23.30 -5.62
C ALA A 29 -46.75 -22.05 -5.84
N ALA A 30 -46.41 -21.83 -7.12
CA ALA A 30 -45.92 -20.60 -7.78
C ALA A 30 -46.11 -20.76 -9.31
N PRO A 31 -45.90 -19.73 -10.17
CA PRO A 31 -45.95 -18.28 -10.01
C PRO A 31 -47.17 -17.69 -10.80
N PRO A 32 -47.16 -16.43 -11.31
CA PRO A 32 -46.54 -16.17 -12.63
C PRO A 32 -45.87 -14.77 -12.80
N ASP A 33 -45.21 -14.57 -13.95
CA ASP A 33 -44.41 -13.39 -14.32
C ASP A 33 -45.20 -12.10 -14.66
N MET A 34 -44.58 -10.93 -14.43
CA MET A 34 -44.94 -9.66 -15.09
C MET A 34 -43.73 -8.78 -15.47
N ARG A 35 -43.05 -9.18 -16.54
CA ARG A 35 -42.62 -8.36 -17.71
C ARG A 35 -42.27 -6.87 -17.49
N SER A 36 -40.98 -6.53 -17.62
CA SER A 36 -40.47 -5.14 -17.73
C SER A 36 -40.73 -4.47 -19.09
N PRO A 37 -40.92 -3.13 -19.16
CA PRO A 37 -40.82 -2.33 -20.39
C PRO A 37 -39.36 -1.87 -20.69
N PRO A 38 -39.03 -1.47 -21.94
CA PRO A 38 -37.65 -1.19 -22.37
C PRO A 38 -37.21 0.29 -22.32
N VAL A 39 -35.92 0.49 -22.56
CA VAL A 39 -35.21 1.80 -22.66
C VAL A 39 -35.52 2.53 -23.99
N MET A 40 -35.55 3.86 -23.98
CA MET A 40 -35.35 4.69 -25.18
C MET A 40 -34.62 6.01 -24.87
N SER A 41 -33.81 6.47 -25.84
CA SER A 41 -33.20 7.81 -25.88
C SER A 41 -33.20 8.35 -27.32
N PRO A 42 -33.56 9.62 -27.51
CA PRO A 42 -32.88 10.52 -28.47
C PRO A 42 -32.60 11.90 -27.80
N THR A 43 -32.02 12.94 -28.41
CA THR A 43 -31.67 13.24 -29.82
C THR A 43 -30.36 14.06 -29.86
N GLN A 44 -29.92 14.53 -31.03
CA GLN A 44 -28.74 15.40 -31.21
C GLN A 44 -29.11 16.90 -31.22
N ALA A 45 -28.14 17.77 -30.89
CA ALA A 45 -28.00 19.15 -31.39
C ALA A 45 -26.61 19.70 -30.97
N ALA A 46 -25.94 20.63 -31.66
CA ALA A 46 -25.94 21.05 -33.07
C ALA A 46 -24.64 21.83 -33.36
N ILE A 47 -24.24 22.00 -34.63
CA ILE A 47 -23.03 22.75 -35.04
C ILE A 47 -23.43 24.06 -35.74
N VAL A 48 -22.81 25.19 -35.37
CA VAL A 48 -22.81 26.47 -36.11
C VAL A 48 -21.51 27.29 -35.84
N PRO A 49 -21.10 28.25 -36.69
CA PRO A 49 -19.67 28.61 -36.86
C PRO A 49 -19.22 30.02 -36.41
N ASN A 50 -17.91 30.25 -36.59
CA ASN A 50 -17.11 31.48 -36.35
C ASN A 50 -17.38 32.64 -37.35
N PRO A 51 -17.00 33.89 -37.02
CA PRO A 51 -16.11 34.67 -37.92
C PRO A 51 -15.01 35.50 -37.21
N GLN A 52 -14.09 36.10 -37.99
CA GLN A 52 -12.78 36.66 -37.54
C GLN A 52 -12.73 38.19 -37.34
N GLN A 53 -11.69 38.69 -36.63
CA GLN A 53 -10.86 39.92 -36.85
C GLN A 53 -9.92 40.12 -35.62
N ALA A 54 -8.76 40.81 -35.60
CA ALA A 54 -7.78 41.25 -36.61
C ALA A 54 -6.41 41.53 -35.90
N GLY A 55 -5.33 41.89 -36.63
CA GLY A 55 -3.97 42.18 -36.09
C GLY A 55 -3.79 43.59 -35.46
N PRO A 56 -2.55 44.12 -35.21
CA PRO A 56 -1.29 43.82 -35.92
C PRO A 56 -0.02 43.63 -35.03
N SER A 57 1.18 43.73 -35.63
CA SER A 57 2.51 43.56 -34.99
C SER A 57 3.50 44.69 -35.36
N PRO A 58 4.66 44.76 -34.68
CA PRO A 58 5.95 45.03 -35.34
C PRO A 58 7.05 44.01 -34.84
N ILE A 59 8.16 43.65 -35.51
CA ILE A 59 9.14 44.32 -36.40
C ILE A 59 10.01 45.35 -35.63
N ASN A 60 11.35 45.32 -35.56
CA ASN A 60 12.43 44.54 -36.19
C ASN A 60 13.58 44.33 -35.14
N SER A 61 14.85 43.92 -35.36
CA SER A 61 15.69 43.62 -36.55
C SER A 61 16.90 42.72 -36.21
N SER A 62 17.57 42.23 -37.26
CA SER A 62 18.80 41.43 -37.34
C SER A 62 20.12 42.08 -36.85
N THR A 63 21.13 41.26 -36.52
CA THR A 63 22.37 41.06 -37.33
C THR A 63 23.21 39.87 -36.81
N ALA A 64 24.16 39.38 -37.61
CA ALA A 64 24.96 38.18 -37.31
C ALA A 64 26.37 38.23 -37.93
N SER A 65 27.33 37.48 -37.38
CA SER A 65 28.58 37.08 -38.06
C SER A 65 29.30 35.91 -37.34
N ASN A 66 29.90 35.01 -38.11
CA ASN A 66 30.66 33.83 -37.64
C ASN A 66 32.10 34.18 -37.19
N GLY A 67 32.75 33.26 -36.44
CA GLY A 67 34.22 33.28 -36.28
C GLY A 67 34.80 32.24 -35.31
N THR A 68 35.29 31.10 -35.83
CA THR A 68 36.26 30.21 -35.14
C THR A 68 37.65 30.41 -35.76
N PRO A 69 38.75 30.30 -34.98
CA PRO A 69 39.62 29.11 -35.16
C PRO A 69 40.49 28.67 -33.94
N ILE A 70 40.46 27.36 -33.66
CA ILE A 70 41.60 26.39 -33.68
C ILE A 70 43.00 26.78 -33.09
N HIS A 71 43.46 25.93 -32.13
CA HIS A 71 44.86 25.56 -31.75
C HIS A 71 45.83 26.56 -31.07
N ARG A 72 46.26 26.26 -29.83
CA ARG A 72 47.54 25.57 -29.50
C ARG A 72 47.77 25.36 -27.99
N SER A 73 48.61 24.38 -27.65
CA SER A 73 49.16 24.09 -26.32
C SER A 73 50.66 24.44 -26.24
N VAL A 74 51.19 24.74 -25.04
CA VAL A 74 52.44 24.21 -24.41
C VAL A 74 52.38 24.45 -22.89
N ASP A 75 53.04 23.60 -22.10
CA ASP A 75 53.20 23.59 -20.64
C ASP A 75 54.17 24.66 -20.05
N LEU A 76 54.11 24.91 -18.74
CA LEU A 76 55.29 24.82 -17.86
C LEU A 76 54.94 24.57 -16.36
N GLN A 77 55.92 24.11 -15.59
CA GLN A 77 55.80 23.55 -14.23
C GLN A 77 55.98 24.59 -13.10
N SER A 78 55.48 24.24 -11.90
CA SER A 78 56.06 24.70 -10.62
C SER A 78 55.97 23.59 -9.56
N ASN A 79 57.08 23.23 -8.92
CA ASN A 79 57.14 22.21 -7.87
C ASN A 79 56.52 22.68 -6.54
N GLY A 80 55.89 21.77 -5.81
CA GLY A 80 55.41 22.00 -4.44
C GLY A 80 54.96 20.69 -3.79
N ALA A 81 55.85 20.04 -3.02
CA ALA A 81 55.54 18.77 -2.36
C ALA A 81 55.05 18.98 -0.92
N GLN A 82 53.91 18.37 -0.56
CA GLN A 82 53.58 18.05 0.83
C GLN A 82 52.58 16.87 0.88
N MET A 83 52.80 15.95 1.82
CA MET A 83 51.86 14.85 2.07
C MET A 83 50.71 15.33 2.96
N GLY A 84 49.48 15.07 2.52
CA GLY A 84 48.27 15.31 3.28
C GLY A 84 47.20 14.32 2.87
N ALA A 85 47.20 13.12 3.47
CA ALA A 85 46.29 12.03 3.11
C ALA A 85 44.86 12.26 3.62
N GLN A 86 44.20 13.32 3.14
CA GLN A 86 42.78 13.53 3.36
C GLN A 86 41.99 12.53 2.51
N GLN A 87 41.57 11.43 3.15
CA GLN A 87 40.54 10.55 2.62
C GLN A 87 39.22 11.33 2.54
N HIS A 88 39.04 12.07 1.45
CA HIS A 88 37.70 12.44 0.99
C HIS A 88 36.99 11.13 0.67
N MET A 89 36.21 10.64 1.64
CA MET A 89 35.33 9.51 1.43
C MET A 89 34.33 9.95 0.37
N ARG A 90 34.57 9.54 -0.87
CA ARG A 90 33.67 9.79 -1.99
C ARG A 90 32.40 9.02 -1.66
N VAL A 91 31.44 9.71 -1.05
CA VAL A 91 30.06 9.24 -0.93
C VAL A 91 29.57 9.08 -2.36
N VAL A 92 29.76 7.87 -2.89
CA VAL A 92 29.01 7.38 -4.04
C VAL A 92 27.55 7.57 -3.62
N PRO A 93 26.74 8.35 -4.36
CA PRO A 93 25.31 8.34 -4.15
C PRO A 93 24.88 6.91 -4.40
N GLN A 94 24.66 6.16 -3.32
CA GLN A 94 24.33 4.74 -3.40
C GLN A 94 23.03 4.69 -4.19
N SER A 95 23.08 4.11 -5.39
CA SER A 95 21.97 4.19 -6.33
C SER A 95 20.86 3.22 -5.91
N THR A 96 20.15 3.64 -4.86
CA THR A 96 18.74 3.40 -4.65
C THR A 96 18.04 3.95 -5.88
N THR A 97 17.86 3.11 -6.90
CA THR A 97 16.94 3.37 -8.01
C THR A 97 15.58 3.63 -7.37
N PRO A 98 15.10 4.89 -7.34
CA PRO A 98 13.89 5.21 -6.59
C PRO A 98 12.73 4.44 -7.21
N PHE A 99 11.93 3.77 -6.39
CA PHE A 99 10.96 2.78 -6.87
C PHE A 99 9.69 3.42 -7.43
N TYR A 100 9.83 4.30 -8.42
CA TYR A 100 8.72 4.95 -9.11
C TYR A 100 7.81 3.93 -9.84
N GLY A 101 6.71 4.44 -10.40
CA GLY A 101 5.72 3.65 -11.13
C GLY A 101 6.23 3.25 -12.52
N HIS A 102 5.38 3.42 -13.53
CA HIS A 102 5.85 3.35 -14.91
C HIS A 102 6.78 4.54 -15.17
N GLU A 103 7.86 4.30 -15.93
CA GLU A 103 8.77 5.36 -16.39
C GLU A 103 7.97 6.53 -16.98
N PRO A 104 8.28 7.82 -16.70
CA PRO A 104 7.44 8.95 -17.12
C PRO A 104 7.14 8.99 -18.64
N ASN A 105 8.11 8.53 -19.45
CA ASN A 105 8.00 8.41 -20.91
C ASN A 105 6.98 7.34 -21.38
N ILE A 106 6.65 6.38 -20.50
CA ILE A 106 5.74 5.25 -20.73
C ILE A 106 4.42 5.47 -19.98
N ALA A 107 4.46 6.07 -18.79
CA ALA A 107 3.30 6.30 -17.93
C ALA A 107 2.15 7.08 -18.62
N GLY A 108 2.48 8.00 -19.53
CA GLY A 108 1.49 8.74 -20.33
C GLY A 108 0.85 7.95 -21.48
N SER A 109 1.40 6.78 -21.84
CA SER A 109 0.88 5.90 -22.91
C SER A 109 0.24 4.60 -22.38
N VAL A 110 0.47 4.25 -21.12
CA VAL A 110 -0.20 3.13 -20.45
C VAL A 110 -1.69 3.43 -20.28
N GLN A 111 -2.53 2.68 -20.97
CA GLN A 111 -3.97 2.71 -20.81
C GLN A 111 -4.34 2.26 -19.37
N SER A 112 -5.36 2.88 -18.76
CA SER A 112 -5.63 2.73 -17.32
C SER A 112 -6.17 1.35 -16.93
N ASP A 113 -6.64 0.56 -17.89
CA ASP A 113 -6.87 -0.88 -17.73
C ASP A 113 -5.54 -1.65 -17.64
N MET A 114 -4.59 -1.38 -18.54
CA MET A 114 -3.25 -2.01 -18.60
C MET A 114 -2.26 -1.52 -17.51
N CYS A 115 -2.77 -1.16 -16.32
CA CYS A 115 -1.97 -0.53 -15.27
C CYS A 115 -0.84 -1.41 -14.68
N LEU A 116 -0.87 -2.74 -14.82
CA LEU A 116 0.11 -3.68 -14.27
C LEU A 116 1.15 -4.18 -15.30
N VAL A 117 1.26 -3.56 -16.48
CA VAL A 117 2.25 -3.92 -17.51
C VAL A 117 3.66 -4.06 -16.92
N GLY A 118 4.32 -5.19 -17.22
CA GLY A 118 5.67 -5.50 -16.72
C GLY A 118 5.74 -5.97 -15.26
N CYS A 119 4.62 -6.00 -14.53
CA CYS A 119 4.57 -6.61 -13.21
C CYS A 119 4.45 -8.13 -13.32
N TYR A 120 5.39 -8.84 -12.70
CA TYR A 120 5.31 -10.28 -12.47
C TYR A 120 5.27 -10.53 -10.96
N PHE A 121 4.19 -11.15 -10.48
CA PHE A 121 3.91 -11.40 -9.07
C PHE A 121 4.16 -12.87 -8.70
N ALA A 122 4.89 -13.11 -7.61
CA ALA A 122 4.95 -14.41 -6.95
C ALA A 122 4.19 -14.35 -5.63
N VAL A 123 3.16 -15.19 -5.46
CA VAL A 123 2.38 -15.26 -4.21
C VAL A 123 2.90 -16.38 -3.32
N ILE A 124 3.55 -15.99 -2.23
CA ILE A 124 4.05 -16.86 -1.18
C ILE A 124 2.99 -16.86 -0.06
N ASP A 125 2.73 -18.02 0.55
CA ASP A 125 1.66 -18.24 1.53
C ASP A 125 0.22 -18.04 0.99
N TYR A 126 0.01 -18.26 -0.32
CA TYR A 126 -1.30 -18.08 -0.99
C TYR A 126 -2.48 -18.82 -0.32
N GLU A 127 -2.21 -19.96 0.33
CA GLU A 127 -3.18 -20.81 1.06
C GLU A 127 -3.76 -20.14 2.31
N LYS A 128 -3.13 -19.08 2.84
CA LYS A 128 -3.70 -18.22 3.89
C LYS A 128 -4.56 -17.08 3.31
N MET A 129 -4.18 -16.59 2.12
CA MET A 129 -4.76 -15.39 1.51
C MET A 129 -6.05 -15.65 0.70
N LEU A 130 -6.11 -16.80 0.02
CA LEU A 130 -7.17 -17.19 -0.92
C LEU A 130 -7.94 -18.41 -0.37
N LEU A 131 -9.24 -18.48 -0.62
CA LEU A 131 -10.11 -19.51 -0.03
C LEU A 131 -10.07 -20.84 -0.80
N ASP A 132 -10.02 -20.77 -2.13
CA ASP A 132 -10.10 -21.94 -3.00
C ASP A 132 -9.39 -21.72 -4.36
N ARG A 133 -9.62 -22.65 -5.30
CA ARG A 133 -9.04 -22.60 -6.66
C ARG A 133 -9.75 -21.63 -7.60
N PHE A 134 -10.98 -21.22 -7.32
CA PHE A 134 -11.68 -20.19 -8.10
C PHE A 134 -11.11 -18.81 -7.74
N ASP A 135 -10.85 -18.52 -6.46
CA ASP A 135 -10.12 -17.30 -6.07
C ASP A 135 -8.78 -17.17 -6.82
N VAL A 136 -8.03 -18.28 -6.97
CA VAL A 136 -6.76 -18.35 -7.73
C VAL A 136 -6.97 -18.13 -9.24
N GLN A 137 -8.05 -18.64 -9.83
CA GLN A 137 -8.37 -18.43 -11.25
C GLN A 137 -8.80 -16.98 -11.52
N ASP A 138 -9.68 -16.43 -10.67
CA ASP A 138 -10.19 -15.06 -10.78
C ASP A 138 -9.07 -14.03 -10.63
N ILE A 139 -8.19 -14.14 -9.63
CA ILE A 139 -7.03 -13.25 -9.52
C ILE A 139 -6.11 -13.36 -10.75
N THR A 140 -5.86 -14.58 -11.24
CA THR A 140 -4.98 -14.79 -12.42
C THR A 140 -5.56 -14.12 -13.66
N ALA A 141 -6.88 -14.24 -13.88
CA ALA A 141 -7.58 -13.57 -14.97
C ALA A 141 -7.56 -12.05 -14.79
N VAL A 142 -7.87 -11.52 -13.60
CA VAL A 142 -7.87 -10.08 -13.32
C VAL A 142 -6.49 -9.47 -13.54
N ILE A 143 -5.41 -10.09 -13.04
CA ILE A 143 -4.05 -9.55 -13.17
C ILE A 143 -3.60 -9.54 -14.65
N ARG A 144 -3.89 -10.60 -15.41
CA ARG A 144 -3.59 -10.67 -16.85
C ARG A 144 -4.40 -9.67 -17.68
N MET A 145 -5.68 -9.43 -17.34
CA MET A 145 -6.49 -8.39 -17.96
C MET A 145 -5.94 -6.97 -17.73
N HIS A 146 -5.11 -6.76 -16.71
CA HIS A 146 -4.44 -5.47 -16.44
C HIS A 146 -2.97 -5.46 -16.88
N GLY A 147 -2.51 -6.48 -17.64
CA GLY A 147 -1.17 -6.54 -18.24
C GLY A 147 -0.06 -7.12 -17.35
N GLY A 148 -0.37 -7.62 -16.16
CA GLY A 148 0.59 -8.31 -15.30
C GLY A 148 0.52 -9.84 -15.43
N ASP A 149 1.53 -10.53 -14.91
CA ASP A 149 1.54 -11.99 -14.72
C ASP A 149 1.62 -12.36 -13.24
N ILE A 150 1.13 -13.55 -12.87
CA ILE A 150 1.10 -14.02 -11.48
C ILE A 150 1.22 -15.54 -11.37
N ASP A 151 2.09 -15.99 -10.45
CA ASP A 151 2.31 -17.40 -10.08
C ASP A 151 2.12 -17.61 -8.56
N PHE A 152 1.81 -18.85 -8.16
CA PHE A 152 1.42 -19.20 -6.77
C PHE A 152 2.28 -20.30 -6.15
N GLY A 153 2.49 -20.19 -4.84
CA GLY A 153 3.12 -21.23 -4.02
C GLY A 153 4.65 -21.26 -4.09
N PRO A 154 5.30 -22.25 -3.44
CA PRO A 154 6.74 -22.22 -3.15
C PRO A 154 7.69 -22.14 -4.36
N ARG A 155 7.20 -22.42 -5.58
CA ARG A 155 7.97 -22.36 -6.83
C ARG A 155 7.72 -21.09 -7.65
N ALA A 156 6.73 -20.26 -7.30
CA ALA A 156 6.45 -19.01 -8.01
C ALA A 156 7.66 -18.06 -8.01
N TYR A 157 8.41 -18.06 -6.91
CA TYR A 157 9.64 -17.27 -6.76
C TYR A 157 10.79 -17.71 -7.68
N SER A 158 10.77 -18.95 -8.19
CA SER A 158 11.87 -19.53 -9.00
C SER A 158 11.96 -18.97 -10.42
N ASN A 159 11.05 -18.07 -10.83
CA ASN A 159 11.11 -17.38 -12.11
C ASN A 159 11.88 -16.06 -11.95
N GLU A 160 12.99 -15.90 -12.68
CA GLU A 160 13.85 -14.70 -12.63
C GLU A 160 13.11 -13.40 -12.96
N ARG A 161 12.01 -13.47 -13.72
CA ARG A 161 11.17 -12.32 -14.11
C ARG A 161 10.33 -11.76 -12.96
N VAL A 162 10.27 -12.41 -11.80
CA VAL A 162 9.50 -11.95 -10.62
C VAL A 162 9.98 -10.57 -10.16
N THR A 163 9.19 -9.54 -10.43
CA THR A 163 9.42 -8.16 -9.95
C THR A 163 8.85 -7.90 -8.56
N HIS A 164 7.80 -8.63 -8.18
CA HIS A 164 7.02 -8.40 -6.97
C HIS A 164 6.76 -9.71 -6.23
N VAL A 165 6.90 -9.70 -4.91
CA VAL A 165 6.55 -10.83 -4.03
C VAL A 165 5.39 -10.42 -3.13
N ILE A 166 4.29 -11.16 -3.21
CA ILE A 166 3.13 -10.98 -2.34
C ILE A 166 3.26 -11.97 -1.18
N CYS A 167 3.31 -11.46 0.04
CA CYS A 167 3.49 -12.26 1.26
C CYS A 167 2.82 -11.59 2.49
N GLU A 168 2.62 -12.35 3.56
CA GLU A 168 2.14 -11.79 4.84
C GLU A 168 3.27 -11.15 5.66
N SER A 169 4.44 -11.81 5.68
CA SER A 169 5.55 -11.49 6.60
C SER A 169 6.89 -11.36 5.89
N LEU A 170 7.71 -10.41 6.34
CA LEU A 170 9.09 -10.19 5.87
C LEU A 170 10.06 -11.30 6.32
N ARG A 171 9.75 -12.01 7.42
CA ARG A 171 10.61 -13.05 8.02
C ARG A 171 10.57 -14.41 7.31
N SER A 172 9.83 -14.57 6.22
CA SER A 172 9.87 -15.78 5.40
C SER A 172 11.19 -15.87 4.62
N PRO A 173 11.93 -17.01 4.60
CA PRO A 173 13.24 -17.10 3.93
C PRO A 173 13.21 -16.75 2.44
N GLN A 174 12.11 -17.07 1.73
CA GLN A 174 11.95 -16.69 0.32
C GLN A 174 11.75 -15.17 0.16
N VAL A 175 11.10 -14.51 1.13
CA VAL A 175 10.90 -13.05 1.14
C VAL A 175 12.19 -12.33 1.52
N GLN A 176 12.98 -12.86 2.47
CA GLN A 176 14.32 -12.36 2.77
C GLN A 176 15.25 -12.44 1.55
N GLN A 177 15.17 -13.54 0.77
CA GLN A 177 15.91 -13.68 -0.48
C GLN A 177 15.43 -12.68 -1.55
N ALA A 178 14.12 -12.44 -1.66
CA ALA A 178 13.54 -11.41 -2.53
C ALA A 178 14.06 -10.00 -2.21
N LEU A 179 14.18 -9.66 -0.93
CA LEU A 179 14.72 -8.37 -0.47
C LEU A 179 16.22 -8.21 -0.83
N LYS A 180 17.01 -9.29 -0.74
CA LYS A 180 18.42 -9.31 -1.19
C LYS A 180 18.54 -9.10 -2.70
N GLU A 181 17.64 -9.67 -3.47
CA GLU A 181 17.51 -9.48 -4.93
C GLU A 181 16.82 -8.16 -5.33
N ARG A 182 16.51 -7.27 -4.36
CA ARG A 182 15.80 -5.98 -4.56
C ARG A 182 14.40 -6.09 -5.20
N LYS A 183 13.76 -7.27 -5.15
CA LYS A 183 12.37 -7.48 -5.58
C LYS A 183 11.41 -6.82 -4.59
N ARG A 184 10.30 -6.27 -5.07
CA ARG A 184 9.38 -5.48 -4.22
C ARG A 184 8.45 -6.41 -3.42
N CYS A 185 8.64 -6.49 -2.11
CA CYS A 185 7.78 -7.26 -1.20
C CYS A 185 6.57 -6.42 -0.75
N ILE A 186 5.36 -6.96 -0.91
CA ILE A 186 4.08 -6.24 -0.77
C ILE A 186 2.98 -7.13 -0.17
N THR A 187 1.94 -6.51 0.37
CA THR A 187 0.68 -7.20 0.69
C THR A 187 -0.29 -7.18 -0.49
N MET A 188 -1.29 -8.06 -0.47
CA MET A 188 -2.40 -8.04 -1.43
C MET A 188 -3.26 -6.76 -1.35
N TYR A 189 -3.14 -5.97 -0.27
CA TYR A 189 -3.80 -4.67 -0.15
C TYR A 189 -3.19 -3.63 -1.11
N TRP A 190 -1.86 -3.60 -1.26
CA TRP A 190 -1.21 -2.74 -2.26
C TRP A 190 -1.73 -3.01 -3.66
N LEU A 191 -1.88 -4.29 -4.03
CA LEU A 191 -2.31 -4.70 -5.37
C LEU A 191 -3.78 -4.33 -5.62
N ASN A 192 -4.65 -4.54 -4.62
CA ASN A 192 -6.04 -4.09 -4.66
C ASN A 192 -6.17 -2.56 -4.81
N ASP A 193 -5.45 -1.80 -3.99
CA ASP A 193 -5.47 -0.33 -4.02
C ASP A 193 -4.87 0.22 -5.35
N THR A 194 -3.83 -0.44 -5.88
CA THR A 194 -3.18 -0.10 -7.17
C THR A 194 -4.13 -0.29 -8.36
N MET A 195 -4.84 -1.43 -8.42
CA MET A 195 -5.86 -1.67 -9.44
C MET A 195 -7.08 -0.77 -9.26
N ALA A 196 -7.50 -0.48 -8.02
CA ALA A 196 -8.60 0.44 -7.75
C ALA A 196 -8.28 1.89 -8.19
N LYS A 197 -7.02 2.33 -8.01
CA LYS A 197 -6.49 3.59 -8.58
C LYS A 197 -6.30 3.56 -10.09
N LYS A 198 -6.21 2.38 -10.71
CA LYS A 198 -5.80 2.18 -12.11
C LYS A 198 -4.42 2.79 -12.45
N ARG A 199 -3.50 2.80 -11.47
CA ARG A 199 -2.17 3.43 -11.60
C ARG A 199 -1.14 2.69 -10.75
N PHE A 200 -0.10 2.17 -11.40
CA PHE A 200 1.06 1.54 -10.75
C PHE A 200 1.95 2.59 -10.09
N GLU A 201 2.11 2.48 -8.77
CA GLU A 201 2.90 3.37 -7.92
C GLU A 201 3.59 2.54 -6.83
N ALA A 202 4.70 3.04 -6.29
CA ALA A 202 5.27 2.48 -5.06
C ALA A 202 4.24 2.49 -3.91
N PRO A 203 4.37 1.61 -2.91
CA PRO A 203 3.61 1.68 -1.66
C PRO A 203 3.48 3.10 -1.10
N TRP A 204 2.24 3.49 -0.72
CA TRP A 204 1.92 4.81 -0.16
C TRP A 204 1.11 4.73 1.15
N ARG A 205 1.01 3.54 1.77
CA ARG A 205 0.34 3.28 3.06
C ARG A 205 1.11 2.20 3.80
N ALA A 206 1.23 2.25 5.13
CA ALA A 206 2.04 1.26 5.87
C ALA A 206 1.60 -0.20 5.63
N PHE A 207 0.29 -0.44 5.53
CA PHE A 207 -0.28 -1.77 5.28
C PHE A 207 -0.08 -2.31 3.85
N HIS A 208 0.59 -1.56 2.97
CA HIS A 208 1.04 -2.05 1.66
C HIS A 208 2.34 -2.85 1.75
N LEU A 209 3.13 -2.65 2.80
CA LEU A 209 4.30 -3.46 3.13
C LEU A 209 3.88 -4.66 3.99
N PRO A 210 4.49 -5.85 3.85
CA PRO A 210 4.25 -6.99 4.75
C PRO A 210 4.64 -6.70 6.20
N THR A 211 4.09 -7.45 7.16
CA THR A 211 4.46 -7.26 8.57
C THR A 211 5.87 -7.78 8.87
N PHE A 212 6.50 -7.23 9.89
CA PHE A 212 7.76 -7.76 10.42
C PHE A 212 7.59 -9.08 11.17
N TRP A 213 6.40 -9.37 11.71
CA TRP A 213 6.19 -10.47 12.66
C TRP A 213 5.95 -11.83 12.00
N THR A 214 6.35 -12.90 12.67
CA THR A 214 5.84 -14.26 12.44
C THR A 214 4.71 -14.57 13.42
N ASP A 215 3.92 -15.62 13.14
CA ASP A 215 2.76 -16.03 13.94
C ASP A 215 3.09 -16.24 15.43
N ASN A 216 4.31 -16.68 15.75
CA ASN A 216 4.78 -16.95 17.11
C ASN A 216 5.43 -15.74 17.81
N GLN A 217 5.63 -14.62 17.11
CA GLN A 217 6.39 -13.45 17.60
C GLN A 217 5.51 -12.18 17.70
N ARG A 218 4.19 -12.29 17.49
CA ARG A 218 3.25 -11.16 17.41
C ARG A 218 3.12 -10.43 18.77
N PRO A 219 3.47 -9.13 18.88
CA PRO A 219 3.68 -8.44 20.17
C PRO A 219 2.38 -8.10 20.93
N ALA A 220 1.23 -8.06 20.25
CA ALA A 220 -0.08 -7.75 20.82
C ALA A 220 -0.99 -9.00 20.94
N LEU A 221 -0.41 -10.20 21.02
CA LEU A 221 -1.16 -11.45 21.09
C LEU A 221 -2.23 -11.42 22.20
N GLY A 222 -3.47 -11.72 21.82
CA GLY A 222 -4.61 -11.78 22.73
C GLY A 222 -5.18 -10.42 23.16
N LYS A 223 -4.60 -9.29 22.74
CA LYS A 223 -5.14 -7.95 23.03
C LYS A 223 -6.41 -7.66 22.22
N LEU A 224 -7.35 -6.93 22.79
CA LEU A 224 -8.57 -6.48 22.11
C LEU A 224 -8.45 -5.00 21.75
N ILE A 225 -8.48 -4.69 20.45
CA ILE A 225 -8.27 -3.34 19.91
C ILE A 225 -9.50 -2.87 19.14
N ALA A 226 -9.86 -1.61 19.32
CA ALA A 226 -10.90 -0.93 18.54
C ALA A 226 -10.30 0.21 17.70
N ILE A 227 -11.07 0.73 16.73
CA ILE A 227 -10.65 1.86 15.87
C ILE A 227 -11.68 3.02 15.85
N ASN A 228 -11.19 4.25 15.69
CA ASN A 228 -11.97 5.49 15.57
C ASN A 228 -11.38 6.46 14.54
N GLY A 229 -12.24 7.20 13.80
CA GLY A 229 -11.83 8.25 12.86
C GLY A 229 -11.20 7.78 11.53
N PHE A 230 -11.26 6.49 11.21
CA PHE A 230 -10.75 5.94 9.94
C PHE A 230 -11.85 5.82 8.89
N ASP A 231 -11.49 6.13 7.65
CA ASP A 231 -12.38 6.07 6.49
C ASP A 231 -12.58 4.63 5.99
N PRO A 232 -13.63 4.34 5.20
CA PRO A 232 -13.85 3.00 4.65
C PRO A 232 -12.66 2.44 3.85
N SER A 233 -11.91 3.30 3.14
CA SER A 233 -10.71 2.92 2.37
C SER A 233 -9.46 2.65 3.23
N GLU A 234 -9.49 3.01 4.52
CA GLU A 234 -8.39 2.81 5.48
C GLU A 234 -8.71 1.64 6.43
N CYS A 235 -9.99 1.53 6.83
CA CYS A 235 -10.49 0.56 7.82
C CYS A 235 -10.10 -0.89 7.53
N ALA A 236 -9.97 -1.28 6.26
CA ALA A 236 -9.55 -2.63 5.88
C ALA A 236 -8.09 -2.90 6.26
N GLY A 237 -7.16 -2.05 5.79
CA GLY A 237 -5.74 -2.16 6.09
C GLY A 237 -5.42 -1.99 7.58
N VAL A 238 -6.08 -1.06 8.26
CA VAL A 238 -5.91 -0.85 9.72
C VAL A 238 -6.34 -2.09 10.52
N LYS A 239 -7.44 -2.77 10.13
CA LYS A 239 -7.84 -4.05 10.74
C LYS A 239 -6.82 -5.16 10.48
N MET A 240 -6.26 -5.23 9.27
CA MET A 240 -5.21 -6.20 8.96
C MET A 240 -3.95 -5.95 9.79
N MET A 241 -3.51 -4.70 9.95
CA MET A 241 -2.37 -4.35 10.82
C MET A 241 -2.60 -4.82 12.27
N ILE A 242 -3.81 -4.59 12.82
CA ILE A 242 -4.21 -5.07 14.16
C ILE A 242 -4.12 -6.60 14.25
N SER A 243 -4.63 -7.33 13.25
CA SER A 243 -4.54 -8.79 13.21
C SER A 243 -3.08 -9.27 13.13
N ALA A 244 -2.25 -8.61 12.31
CA ALA A 244 -0.85 -8.98 12.09
C ALA A 244 0.03 -8.79 13.32
N ILE A 245 -0.22 -7.77 14.16
CA ILE A 245 0.43 -7.64 15.47
C ILE A 245 -0.12 -8.62 16.53
N GLY A 246 -1.09 -9.47 16.18
CA GLY A 246 -1.63 -10.53 17.04
C GLY A 246 -2.84 -10.13 17.89
N ALA A 247 -3.28 -8.88 17.78
CA ALA A 247 -4.47 -8.38 18.44
C ALA A 247 -5.73 -8.76 17.66
N ARG A 248 -6.88 -8.73 18.34
CA ARG A 248 -8.20 -8.94 17.72
C ARG A 248 -8.92 -7.60 17.58
N PHE A 249 -9.34 -7.27 16.37
CA PHE A 249 -10.21 -6.13 16.11
C PHE A 249 -11.58 -6.33 16.77
N THR A 250 -12.14 -5.26 17.33
CA THR A 250 -13.48 -5.20 17.92
C THR A 250 -14.22 -3.94 17.43
N PRO A 251 -15.49 -4.07 16.97
CA PRO A 251 -16.25 -2.93 16.46
C PRO A 251 -16.77 -2.01 17.58
N HIS A 252 -17.03 -2.55 18.76
CA HIS A 252 -17.60 -1.88 19.94
C HIS A 252 -16.56 -1.73 21.06
N ILE A 253 -16.78 -0.76 21.96
CA ILE A 253 -15.92 -0.50 23.13
C ILE A 253 -16.51 -1.23 24.35
N THR A 254 -15.66 -1.96 25.07
CA THR A 254 -15.99 -2.74 26.28
C THR A 254 -14.86 -2.61 27.31
N LYS A 255 -15.11 -2.94 28.59
CA LYS A 255 -14.05 -2.99 29.62
C LYS A 255 -12.95 -4.04 29.38
N GLN A 256 -13.09 -4.90 28.36
CA GLN A 256 -12.07 -5.88 27.97
C GLN A 256 -11.12 -5.34 26.88
N ASN A 257 -11.42 -4.19 26.28
CA ASN A 257 -10.55 -3.54 25.31
C ASN A 257 -9.27 -3.03 25.99
N ASN A 258 -8.13 -3.24 25.34
CA ASN A 258 -6.84 -2.75 25.81
C ASN A 258 -6.47 -1.41 25.16
N PHE A 259 -6.73 -1.28 23.85
CA PHE A 259 -6.38 -0.08 23.08
C PHE A 259 -7.51 0.39 22.16
N LEU A 260 -7.59 1.70 21.98
CA LEU A 260 -8.30 2.36 20.88
C LEU A 260 -7.28 3.06 19.98
N VAL A 261 -7.14 2.60 18.73
CA VAL A 261 -6.38 3.32 17.70
C VAL A 261 -7.30 4.40 17.11
N SER A 262 -6.89 5.67 17.17
CA SER A 262 -7.74 6.80 16.76
C SER A 262 -7.00 7.80 15.88
N LYS A 263 -7.64 8.23 14.79
CA LYS A 263 -7.14 9.34 13.95
C LYS A 263 -7.31 10.73 14.59
N SER A 264 -8.15 10.86 15.62
CA SER A 264 -8.42 12.13 16.34
C SER A 264 -8.57 11.93 17.85
N CYS A 265 -8.56 13.01 18.64
CA CYS A 265 -8.76 12.97 20.09
C CYS A 265 -10.24 13.08 20.54
N GLU A 266 -11.19 12.93 19.63
CA GLU A 266 -12.61 13.28 19.84
C GLU A 266 -13.60 12.19 19.38
N GLY A 267 -14.81 12.28 19.89
CA GLY A 267 -15.96 11.45 19.52
C GLY A 267 -16.25 10.32 20.51
N ARG A 268 -17.47 9.80 20.40
CA ARG A 268 -18.11 8.87 21.36
C ARG A 268 -17.27 7.65 21.76
N LYS A 269 -16.43 7.12 20.86
CA LYS A 269 -15.51 6.01 21.20
C LYS A 269 -14.36 6.47 22.11
N VAL A 270 -13.81 7.65 21.85
CA VAL A 270 -12.70 8.24 22.62
C VAL A 270 -13.18 8.65 24.01
N GLU A 271 -14.34 9.29 24.10
CA GLU A 271 -15.06 9.55 25.36
C GLU A 271 -15.25 8.25 26.15
N LYS A 272 -15.80 7.20 25.51
CA LYS A 272 -16.05 5.93 26.20
C LYS A 272 -14.78 5.19 26.62
N CYS A 273 -13.67 5.36 25.90
CA CYS A 273 -12.37 4.83 26.33
C CYS A 273 -11.81 5.56 27.55
N ARG A 274 -11.97 6.89 27.64
CA ARG A 274 -11.61 7.68 28.83
C ARG A 274 -12.42 7.22 30.06
N GLU A 275 -13.74 7.06 29.94
CA GLU A 275 -14.61 6.56 31.02
C GLU A 275 -14.21 5.16 31.54
N LEU A 276 -13.67 4.30 30.68
CA LEU A 276 -13.40 2.90 30.99
C LEU A 276 -11.92 2.60 31.29
N GLY A 277 -11.03 3.60 31.26
CA GLY A 277 -9.60 3.43 31.49
C GLY A 277 -8.86 2.67 30.38
N ILE A 278 -9.34 2.77 29.14
CA ILE A 278 -8.75 2.08 27.97
C ILE A 278 -7.73 3.02 27.32
N THR A 279 -6.51 2.55 27.07
CA THR A 279 -5.46 3.35 26.40
C THR A 279 -5.94 3.82 25.02
N ILE A 280 -5.71 5.09 24.69
CA ILE A 280 -6.03 5.69 23.40
C ILE A 280 -4.72 6.07 22.72
N VAL A 281 -4.45 5.47 21.55
CA VAL A 281 -3.22 5.66 20.77
C VAL A 281 -3.54 6.16 19.36
N ASN A 282 -2.57 6.79 18.70
CA ASN A 282 -2.66 7.30 17.34
C ASN A 282 -2.33 6.22 16.29
N TYR A 283 -2.35 6.61 15.01
CA TYR A 283 -1.98 5.69 13.91
C TYR A 283 -0.50 5.31 13.92
N THR A 284 0.40 6.23 14.29
CA THR A 284 1.86 5.99 14.32
C THR A 284 2.25 4.83 15.24
N TRP A 285 1.65 4.74 16.44
CA TRP A 285 1.84 3.61 17.36
C TRP A 285 1.56 2.25 16.67
N LEU A 286 0.51 2.19 15.85
CA LEU A 286 0.15 0.97 15.11
C LEU A 286 1.10 0.70 13.94
N VAL A 287 1.60 1.74 13.26
CA VAL A 287 2.59 1.63 12.17
C VAL A 287 3.91 1.06 12.70
N GLU A 288 4.47 1.66 13.75
CA GLU A 288 5.76 1.24 14.33
C GLU A 288 5.71 -0.18 14.92
N LEU A 289 4.59 -0.51 15.58
CA LEU A 289 4.34 -1.85 16.11
C LEU A 289 4.09 -2.88 15.00
N TYR A 290 3.51 -2.49 13.85
CA TYR A 290 3.28 -3.39 12.70
C TYR A 290 4.55 -3.69 11.89
N LEU A 291 5.44 -2.70 11.76
CA LEU A 291 6.70 -2.76 11.02
C LEU A 291 7.89 -3.24 11.85
N GLY A 292 7.69 -3.57 13.14
CA GLY A 292 8.74 -4.11 14.01
C GLY A 292 9.71 -3.08 14.59
N LEU A 293 9.59 -1.80 14.18
CA LEU A 293 10.35 -0.66 14.70
C LEU A 293 10.19 -0.51 16.22
N LYS A 294 9.06 -0.99 16.74
CA LYS A 294 8.75 -1.07 18.17
C LYS A 294 8.28 -2.47 18.53
N SER A 295 9.04 -3.16 19.40
CA SER A 295 8.77 -4.53 19.82
C SER A 295 7.87 -4.65 21.07
N THR A 296 7.66 -3.55 21.80
CA THR A 296 6.92 -3.54 23.07
C THR A 296 5.60 -2.76 22.97
N LEU A 297 4.61 -3.14 23.77
CA LEU A 297 3.30 -2.48 23.82
C LEU A 297 3.29 -1.14 24.58
N VAL A 298 4.45 -0.64 25.02
CA VAL A 298 4.54 0.58 25.84
C VAL A 298 3.82 1.74 25.16
N ASP A 299 2.95 2.39 25.93
CA ASP A 299 2.04 3.46 25.54
C ASP A 299 2.35 4.79 26.24
N ASN A 300 3.27 4.78 27.22
CA ASN A 300 3.65 5.93 28.07
C ASN A 300 4.32 7.14 27.37
N ASP A 301 4.60 7.08 26.07
CA ASP A 301 5.16 8.22 25.34
C ASP A 301 4.02 9.15 24.87
N ALA A 302 4.13 10.43 25.22
CA ALA A 302 3.25 11.50 24.78
C ALA A 302 3.06 11.54 23.26
N SER A 303 4.06 11.13 22.47
CA SER A 303 4.01 11.06 21.01
C SER A 303 2.90 10.15 20.45
N TYR A 304 2.46 9.15 21.22
CA TYR A 304 1.43 8.20 20.78
C TYR A 304 -0.01 8.65 21.06
N TYR A 305 -0.24 9.70 21.84
CA TYR A 305 -1.59 10.15 22.15
C TYR A 305 -2.15 11.05 21.04
N PRO A 306 -3.40 10.85 20.58
CA PRO A 306 -4.02 11.77 19.63
C PRO A 306 -4.18 13.18 20.25
N LEU A 307 -3.67 14.20 19.55
CA LEU A 307 -3.70 15.60 20.00
C LEU A 307 -4.88 16.38 19.38
N PRO A 308 -5.43 17.41 20.07
CA PRO A 308 -6.43 18.31 19.50
C PRO A 308 -5.97 18.97 18.21
N GLY A 309 -6.87 19.06 17.23
CA GLY A 309 -6.61 19.64 15.90
C GLY A 309 -5.73 18.79 14.97
N ASN A 310 -5.07 17.74 15.47
CA ASN A 310 -4.25 16.84 14.64
C ASN A 310 -5.08 15.66 14.13
N VAL A 311 -5.05 15.42 12.81
CA VAL A 311 -5.65 14.25 12.16
C VAL A 311 -4.54 13.51 11.42
N PHE A 312 -4.26 12.27 11.85
CA PHE A 312 -3.18 11.48 11.27
C PHE A 312 -3.55 10.99 9.86
N GLU A 313 -2.73 11.32 8.86
CA GLU A 313 -2.86 10.74 7.52
C GLU A 313 -2.40 9.29 7.49
N VAL A 314 -3.17 8.43 6.81
CA VAL A 314 -2.81 7.01 6.56
C VAL A 314 -1.99 6.86 5.28
N ASN A 315 -2.04 7.88 4.41
CA ASN A 315 -1.15 7.96 3.25
C ASN A 315 0.23 8.46 3.72
N THR A 316 1.29 7.91 3.14
CA THR A 316 2.68 8.20 3.48
C THR A 316 3.47 8.32 2.18
N PRO A 317 4.33 9.35 2.01
CA PRO A 317 5.16 9.49 0.81
C PRO A 317 6.01 8.23 0.57
N PRO A 318 6.13 7.74 -0.69
CA PRO A 318 6.88 6.53 -1.01
C PRO A 318 8.29 6.45 -0.42
N CYS A 319 9.04 7.54 -0.44
CA CYS A 319 10.39 7.61 0.14
C CYS A 319 10.43 7.29 1.64
N ASN A 320 9.39 7.63 2.41
CA ASN A 320 9.31 7.29 3.83
C ASN A 320 8.99 5.80 4.03
N LEU A 321 8.27 5.16 3.08
CA LEU A 321 8.03 3.72 3.08
C LEU A 321 9.23 2.92 2.55
N GLU A 322 10.05 3.49 1.66
CA GLU A 322 11.39 2.97 1.34
C GLU A 322 12.27 2.97 2.59
N LEU A 323 12.33 4.08 3.34
CA LEU A 323 13.07 4.15 4.62
C LEU A 323 12.62 3.06 5.60
N TYR A 324 11.30 2.89 5.81
CA TYR A 324 10.78 1.80 6.64
C TYR A 324 11.17 0.40 6.10
N SER A 325 11.14 0.20 4.77
CA SER A 325 11.56 -1.07 4.17
C SER A 325 13.04 -1.38 4.39
N GLU A 326 13.92 -0.36 4.35
CA GLU A 326 15.33 -0.54 4.70
C GLU A 326 15.51 -0.79 6.21
N SER A 327 14.80 -0.07 7.10
CA SER A 327 14.82 -0.33 8.56
C SER A 327 14.41 -1.76 8.90
N CYS A 328 13.37 -2.29 8.26
CA CYS A 328 12.96 -3.69 8.43
C CYS A 328 14.03 -4.69 7.95
N LYS A 329 14.86 -4.34 6.94
CA LYS A 329 15.99 -5.19 6.52
C LYS A 329 17.11 -5.17 7.55
N THR A 330 17.46 -4.01 8.10
CA THR A 330 18.48 -3.89 9.17
C THR A 330 18.09 -4.73 10.39
N LEU A 331 16.84 -4.60 10.85
CA LEU A 331 16.28 -5.38 11.96
C LEU A 331 16.18 -6.90 11.69
N MET A 332 16.36 -7.35 10.44
CA MET A 332 16.50 -8.77 10.10
C MET A 332 17.95 -9.20 9.86
N GLY A 333 18.89 -8.26 9.79
CA GLY A 333 20.34 -8.53 9.78
C GLY A 333 20.87 -8.76 11.19
N GLU A 334 20.45 -7.92 12.15
CA GLU A 334 20.85 -7.97 13.56
C GLU A 334 20.38 -9.24 14.30
N ASP A 335 19.42 -9.98 13.73
CA ASP A 335 18.84 -11.23 14.24
C ASP A 335 19.61 -12.49 13.76
N MET A 336 20.76 -12.35 13.08
CA MET A 336 21.49 -13.45 12.41
C MET A 336 22.94 -13.72 12.88
N ASP A 337 23.50 -12.92 13.79
CA ASP A 337 24.87 -13.08 14.34
C ASP A 337 24.88 -13.60 15.79
#